data_AF-A0A1B8QI79-F1
#
_entry.id   AF-A0A1B8QI79-F1
#
_cell.length_a   1.000
_cell.length_b   1.000
_cell.length_c   1.000
_cell.angle_alpha   90.00
_cell.angle_beta   90.00
_cell.angle_gamma   90.00
#
_symmetry.space_group_name_H-M   'P 1'
#
loop_
_entity.id
_entity.type
_entity.pdbx_description
1 polymer ?
#
loop_
_entity_poly.entity_id
_entity_poly.type
_entity_poly.pdbx_seq_one_letter_code
_entity_poly.pdbx_strand_id
1 'polypeptide(L)'
;MFIDELESALSYLDKVPISSERHEHKQRNAIRAASLYEIADWIDTITFKMPKNTRQINEYTFKIFIKEVFIKSLIQGRDFHFLEAVDLDLYGITHFPAFIQKQSVERKLLIVETKNIWFIISPPDTLGSNPFSLRRFLTEEVTGGFSYFNALALPKLLCDNPEVQAVMLKFVNRIFSLDRNISDELKKYAIHLKTVLKKQLAPILMDSTFAADGGSAEKIIARRIITFEELLTSSVLRQLPTMISIAKSSEFDQEFLFHRLNIFFNELLTLIKNFRMHPLARHAFVAQHLQLRVLAFDVLFQKNRKVIFDPTINSQELKEKLSQAMIEVRNSYEEGMNNMAELEKLIADVKTYDNKKSSGNFFAKLGFGKPKYTIEELKEAKKDLNETFFVDIIRHAKKYKQAMVYMEYETDFEINEDYRHYAIANESQSLARLPYIIALPEDRERFSLESLKDDVYWEIFDQIYNV
;
A
#
# COMPACT_ATOMS: atom_id res chain seq x y z
N MET A 1 -7.49 17.93 28.60
CA MET A 1 -6.12 18.44 28.80
C MET A 1 -5.08 17.39 28.39
N PHE A 2 -4.77 16.36 29.19
CA PHE A 2 -3.76 15.34 28.80
C PHE A 2 -4.02 14.69 27.42
N ILE A 3 -5.25 14.27 27.15
CA ILE A 3 -5.61 13.61 25.88
C ILE A 3 -5.46 14.57 24.70
N ASP A 4 -5.89 15.82 24.87
CA ASP A 4 -5.82 16.84 23.83
C ASP A 4 -4.36 17.21 23.53
N GLU A 5 -3.52 17.30 24.56
CA GLU A 5 -2.09 17.54 24.43
C GLU A 5 -1.38 16.37 23.74
N LEU A 6 -1.70 15.12 24.11
CA LEU A 6 -1.12 13.94 23.49
C LEU A 6 -1.50 13.82 22.00
N GLU A 7 -2.78 13.88 21.66
CA GLU A 7 -3.23 13.80 20.26
C GLU A 7 -2.70 15.00 19.43
N SER A 8 -2.60 16.19 20.02
CA SER A 8 -2.03 17.38 19.36
C SER A 8 -0.52 17.26 19.13
N ALA A 9 0.23 16.80 20.13
CA ALA A 9 1.69 16.62 20.03
C ALA A 9 2.06 15.60 18.94
N LEU A 10 1.29 14.51 18.85
CA LEU A 10 1.45 13.51 17.79
C LEU A 10 1.13 14.10 16.41
N SER A 11 0.05 14.88 16.29
CA SER A 11 -0.28 15.56 15.04
C SER A 11 0.80 16.56 14.61
N TYR A 12 1.50 17.18 15.56
CA TYR A 12 2.61 18.08 15.28
C TYR A 12 3.82 17.34 14.72
N LEU A 13 4.21 16.20 15.34
CA LEU A 13 5.31 15.35 14.85
C LEU A 13 5.11 14.91 13.39
N ASP A 14 3.87 14.61 13.01
CA ASP A 14 3.52 14.20 11.65
C ASP A 14 3.63 15.34 10.61
N LYS A 15 3.63 16.61 11.07
CA LYS A 15 3.63 17.81 10.22
C LYS A 15 4.99 18.51 10.15
N VAL A 16 6.01 18.04 10.85
CA VAL A 16 7.36 18.64 10.81
C VAL A 16 7.91 18.55 9.38
N PRO A 17 8.25 19.68 8.73
CA PRO A 17 8.84 19.67 7.41
C PRO A 17 10.25 19.09 7.48
N ILE A 18 10.51 18.09 6.65
CA ILE A 18 11.82 17.44 6.49
C ILE A 18 12.24 17.52 5.03
N SER A 19 13.55 17.47 4.76
CA SER A 19 14.06 17.47 3.38
C SER A 19 13.60 16.21 2.65
N SER A 20 13.68 16.19 1.32
CA SER A 20 13.36 14.99 0.53
C SER A 20 14.39 13.86 0.66
N GLU A 21 15.41 14.02 1.52
CA GLU A 21 16.48 13.05 1.66
C GLU A 21 16.06 11.87 2.54
N ARG A 22 16.21 10.66 1.98
CA ARG A 22 15.78 9.39 2.57
C ARG A 22 16.17 9.18 4.04
N HIS A 23 17.38 9.57 4.42
CA HIS A 23 17.89 9.37 5.77
C HIS A 23 17.14 10.18 6.84
N GLU A 24 16.72 11.42 6.54
CA GLU A 24 15.94 12.25 7.47
C GLU A 24 14.53 11.69 7.71
N HIS A 25 13.94 11.07 6.67
CA HIS A 25 12.64 10.40 6.77
C HIS A 25 12.67 9.21 7.73
N LYS A 26 13.67 8.33 7.58
CA LYS A 26 13.87 7.19 8.49
C LYS A 26 14.05 7.66 9.93
N GLN A 27 14.83 8.72 10.14
CA GLN A 27 15.05 9.29 11.47
C GLN A 27 13.76 9.84 12.09
N ARG A 28 12.93 10.58 11.35
CA ARG A 28 11.65 11.08 11.86
C ARG A 28 10.73 9.93 12.31
N ASN A 29 10.61 8.89 11.49
CA ASN A 29 9.71 7.78 11.79
C ASN A 29 10.24 6.95 12.98
N ALA A 30 11.56 6.79 13.10
CA ALA A 30 12.20 6.19 14.25
C ALA A 30 11.98 7.00 15.54
N ILE A 31 12.15 8.32 15.49
CA ILE A 31 11.87 9.23 16.62
C ILE A 31 10.40 9.13 17.03
N ARG A 32 9.48 9.19 16.07
CA ARG A 32 8.03 9.07 16.33
C ARG A 32 7.69 7.75 17.02
N ALA A 33 8.23 6.63 16.53
CA ALA A 33 8.00 5.33 17.14
C ALA A 33 8.59 5.25 18.55
N ALA A 34 9.83 5.72 18.75
CA ALA A 34 10.48 5.75 20.06
C ALA A 34 9.69 6.60 21.08
N SER A 35 9.22 7.79 20.69
CA SER A 35 8.38 8.64 21.52
C SER A 35 7.07 7.95 21.92
N LEU A 36 6.44 7.23 20.98
CA LEU A 36 5.20 6.48 21.27
C LEU A 36 5.43 5.33 22.27
N TYR A 37 6.56 4.62 22.17
CA TYR A 37 6.93 3.59 23.16
C TYR A 37 7.20 4.21 24.54
N GLU A 38 7.93 5.32 24.60
CA GLU A 38 8.21 6.01 25.86
C GLU A 38 6.93 6.52 26.53
N ILE A 39 6.01 7.08 25.75
CA ILE A 39 4.69 7.47 26.23
C ILE A 39 3.95 6.25 26.79
N ALA A 40 3.97 5.11 26.10
CA ALA A 40 3.30 3.90 26.56
C ALA A 40 3.82 3.41 27.93
N ASP A 41 5.12 3.58 28.20
CA ASP A 41 5.72 3.27 29.50
C ASP A 41 5.31 4.29 30.57
N TRP A 42 5.27 5.58 30.22
CA TRP A 42 4.87 6.63 31.15
C TRP A 42 3.40 6.51 31.58
N ILE A 43 2.52 6.01 30.71
CA ILE A 43 1.10 5.79 31.03
C ILE A 43 0.91 4.92 32.28
N ASP A 44 1.81 3.97 32.55
CA ASP A 44 1.69 3.14 33.75
C ASP A 44 1.91 3.94 35.03
N THR A 45 2.75 4.98 34.98
CA THR A 45 3.10 5.85 36.12
C THR A 45 2.08 6.95 36.40
N ILE A 46 1.29 7.34 35.39
CA ILE A 46 0.31 8.42 35.51
C ILE A 46 -0.95 7.91 36.20
N THR A 47 -1.50 8.67 37.15
CA THR A 47 -2.82 8.37 37.74
C THR A 47 -3.92 9.16 37.04
N PHE A 48 -4.91 8.47 36.48
CA PHE A 48 -6.04 9.10 35.78
C PHE A 48 -7.26 9.28 36.69
N LYS A 49 -7.71 10.53 36.85
CA LYS A 49 -9.04 10.83 37.42
C LYS A 49 -10.11 10.62 36.36
N MET A 50 -10.72 9.43 36.36
CA MET A 50 -11.74 9.07 35.38
C MET A 50 -13.04 9.83 35.63
N PRO A 51 -13.67 10.41 34.59
CA PRO A 51 -14.99 11.02 34.73
C PRO A 51 -16.03 9.94 35.05
N LYS A 52 -17.07 10.32 35.82
CA LYS A 52 -18.25 9.46 35.96
C LYS A 52 -18.85 9.25 34.58
N ASN A 53 -18.99 7.99 34.18
CA ASN A 53 -19.47 7.62 32.87
C ASN A 53 -20.41 6.41 32.96
N THR A 54 -21.37 6.34 32.04
CA THR A 54 -22.43 5.33 32.03
C THR A 54 -21.85 3.93 31.81
N ARG A 55 -20.73 3.85 31.06
CA ARG A 55 -20.01 2.62 30.72
C ARG A 55 -19.12 2.08 31.85
N GLN A 56 -19.01 2.79 32.97
CA GLN A 56 -18.11 2.47 34.09
C GLN A 56 -16.65 2.22 33.69
N ILE A 57 -16.16 2.92 32.67
CA ILE A 57 -14.75 2.92 32.26
C ILE A 57 -13.91 3.40 33.45
N ASN A 58 -13.06 2.51 33.96
CA ASN A 58 -12.12 2.79 35.01
C ASN A 58 -10.71 3.03 34.46
N GLU A 59 -9.80 3.43 35.34
CA GLU A 59 -8.42 3.76 34.97
C GLU A 59 -7.68 2.57 34.33
N TYR A 60 -7.86 1.36 34.88
CA TYR A 60 -7.21 0.16 34.36
C TYR A 60 -7.59 -0.10 32.90
N THR A 61 -8.89 -0.09 32.60
CA THR A 61 -9.41 -0.25 31.24
C THR A 61 -8.90 0.86 30.31
N PHE A 62 -8.84 2.10 30.80
CA PHE A 62 -8.39 3.23 29.99
C PHE A 62 -6.89 3.15 29.66
N LYS A 63 -6.04 2.77 30.62
CA LYS A 63 -4.60 2.54 30.38
C LYS A 63 -4.36 1.46 29.35
N ILE A 64 -5.10 0.35 29.42
CA ILE A 64 -5.02 -0.72 28.41
C ILE A 64 -5.45 -0.20 27.05
N PHE A 65 -6.54 0.57 26.96
CA PHE A 65 -6.97 1.14 25.70
C PHE A 65 -5.90 2.05 25.08
N ILE A 66 -5.27 2.92 25.88
CA ILE A 66 -4.19 3.79 25.39
C ILE A 66 -3.05 2.95 24.82
N LYS A 67 -2.56 1.95 25.56
CA LYS A 67 -1.36 1.19 25.18
C LYS A 67 -1.63 0.19 24.06
N GLU A 68 -2.66 -0.64 24.22
CA GLU A 68 -2.91 -1.79 23.35
C GLU A 68 -3.81 -1.49 22.16
N VAL A 69 -4.53 -0.37 22.17
CA VAL A 69 -5.39 0.03 21.06
C VAL A 69 -4.85 1.29 20.40
N PHE A 70 -4.84 2.43 21.11
CA PHE A 70 -4.47 3.70 20.52
C PHE A 70 -3.00 3.75 20.06
N ILE A 71 -2.04 3.55 20.97
CA ILE A 71 -0.60 3.62 20.65
C ILE A 71 -0.21 2.53 19.66
N LYS A 72 -0.62 1.27 19.88
CA LYS A 72 -0.36 0.19 18.92
C LYS A 72 -0.93 0.50 17.54
N SER A 73 -2.14 1.07 17.44
CA SER A 73 -2.69 1.48 16.14
C SER A 73 -1.87 2.56 15.46
N LEU A 74 -1.24 3.47 16.21
CA LEU A 74 -0.38 4.52 15.66
C LEU A 74 1.02 4.04 15.26
N ILE A 75 1.56 3.04 15.95
CA ILE A 75 2.87 2.43 15.64
C ILE A 75 2.72 1.46 14.46
N GLN A 76 1.73 0.57 14.51
CA GLN A 76 1.53 -0.46 13.51
C GLN A 76 0.80 0.07 12.28
N GLY A 77 0.03 1.15 12.41
CA GLY A 77 -0.71 1.77 11.32
C GLY A 77 -1.60 0.75 10.62
N ARG A 78 -1.22 0.40 9.39
CA ARG A 78 -1.91 -0.58 8.55
C ARG A 78 -1.85 -2.01 9.10
N ASP A 79 -0.78 -2.36 9.81
CA ASP A 79 -0.58 -3.71 10.37
C ASP A 79 -1.34 -3.91 11.70
N PHE A 80 -2.07 -2.90 12.18
CA PHE A 80 -2.83 -3.01 13.42
C PHE A 80 -4.02 -3.96 13.26
N HIS A 81 -4.00 -5.05 14.01
CA HIS A 81 -5.01 -6.10 13.90
C HIS A 81 -6.28 -5.80 14.70
N PHE A 82 -7.43 -5.92 14.04
CA PHE A 82 -8.76 -5.90 14.63
C PHE A 82 -9.69 -6.81 13.81
N LEU A 83 -10.77 -7.29 14.42
CA LEU A 83 -11.77 -8.13 13.78
C LEU A 83 -13.02 -7.32 13.44
N GLU A 84 -13.64 -7.59 12.31
CA GLU A 84 -14.91 -6.96 11.93
C GLU A 84 -16.06 -7.96 11.86
N ALA A 85 -17.28 -7.45 11.77
CA ALA A 85 -18.50 -8.18 11.38
C ALA A 85 -18.24 -9.35 10.42
N VAL A 86 -17.65 -9.03 9.28
CA VAL A 86 -17.43 -9.97 8.18
C VAL A 86 -16.36 -11.00 8.55
N ASP A 87 -15.42 -10.69 9.45
CA ASP A 87 -14.41 -11.65 9.95
C ASP A 87 -15.02 -12.70 10.87
N LEU A 88 -15.98 -12.31 11.72
CA LEU A 88 -16.62 -13.22 12.67
C LEU A 88 -17.35 -14.37 11.96
N ASP A 89 -18.11 -14.03 10.91
CA ASP A 89 -18.86 -15.01 10.11
C ASP A 89 -17.93 -15.87 9.23
N LEU A 90 -16.91 -15.27 8.59
CA LEU A 90 -16.04 -15.98 7.63
C LEU A 90 -14.97 -16.87 8.27
N TYR A 91 -14.45 -16.49 9.44
CA TYR A 91 -13.44 -17.29 10.15
C TYR A 91 -14.06 -18.31 11.11
N GLY A 92 -15.39 -18.36 11.22
CA GLY A 92 -16.09 -19.28 12.13
C GLY A 92 -15.67 -19.06 13.59
N ILE A 93 -15.45 -17.81 13.98
CA ILE A 93 -14.90 -17.47 15.29
C ILE A 93 -16.00 -17.60 16.34
N THR A 94 -16.04 -18.75 17.02
CA THR A 94 -17.11 -19.09 17.99
C THR A 94 -16.80 -18.68 19.43
N HIS A 95 -15.60 -18.18 19.73
CA HIS A 95 -15.22 -17.83 21.12
C HIS A 95 -15.81 -16.50 21.62
N PHE A 96 -16.43 -15.72 20.73
CA PHE A 96 -17.21 -14.55 21.14
C PHE A 96 -18.62 -14.96 21.57
N PRO A 97 -19.20 -14.31 22.60
CA PRO A 97 -20.61 -14.42 22.91
C PRO A 97 -21.47 -14.16 21.67
N ALA A 98 -22.48 -14.99 21.47
CA ALA A 98 -23.35 -14.93 20.28
C ALA A 98 -24.00 -13.54 20.08
N PHE A 99 -24.29 -12.82 21.16
CA PHE A 99 -24.84 -11.47 21.06
C PHE A 99 -23.82 -10.47 20.50
N ILE A 100 -22.52 -10.62 20.79
CA ILE A 100 -21.47 -9.77 20.24
C ILE A 100 -21.30 -10.08 18.76
N GLN A 101 -21.28 -11.36 18.38
CA GLN A 101 -21.22 -11.72 16.96
C GLN A 101 -22.38 -11.09 16.18
N LYS A 102 -23.60 -11.30 16.66
CA LYS A 102 -24.80 -10.74 16.05
C LYS A 102 -24.76 -9.23 15.97
N GLN A 103 -24.44 -8.54 17.08
CA GLN A 103 -24.42 -7.08 17.09
C GLN A 103 -23.24 -6.50 16.31
N SER A 104 -22.07 -7.14 16.33
CA SER A 104 -20.92 -6.72 15.53
C SER A 104 -21.22 -6.84 14.05
N VAL A 105 -21.95 -7.89 13.62
CA VAL A 105 -22.46 -8.02 12.24
C VAL A 105 -23.49 -6.94 11.92
N GLU A 106 -24.52 -6.79 12.75
CA GLU A 106 -25.61 -5.82 12.53
C GLU A 106 -25.14 -4.35 12.54
N ARG A 107 -24.08 -4.03 13.28
CA ARG A 107 -23.62 -2.66 13.52
C ARG A 107 -22.22 -2.37 12.98
N LYS A 108 -21.61 -3.33 12.28
CA LYS A 108 -20.22 -3.27 11.74
C LYS A 108 -19.20 -2.80 12.77
N LEU A 109 -19.24 -3.40 13.95
CA LEU A 109 -18.32 -3.06 15.03
C LEU A 109 -16.93 -3.64 14.73
N LEU A 110 -15.92 -2.87 15.11
CA LEU A 110 -14.53 -3.29 15.15
C LEU A 110 -14.27 -3.91 16.53
N ILE A 111 -13.68 -5.09 16.58
CA ILE A 111 -13.30 -5.76 17.81
C ILE A 111 -11.78 -5.79 17.89
N VAL A 112 -11.22 -5.14 18.91
CA VAL A 112 -9.81 -5.28 19.25
C VAL A 112 -9.70 -6.21 20.45
N GLU A 113 -8.99 -7.31 20.25
CA GLU A 113 -8.77 -8.31 21.29
C GLU A 113 -7.45 -8.06 22.01
N THR A 114 -7.53 -7.87 23.33
CA THR A 114 -6.36 -7.85 24.23
C THR A 114 -6.30 -9.13 25.06
N LYS A 115 -5.33 -9.24 25.98
CA LYS A 115 -5.25 -10.39 26.90
C LYS A 115 -6.55 -10.60 27.69
N ASN A 116 -7.09 -9.53 28.28
CA ASN A 116 -8.16 -9.61 29.28
C ASN A 116 -9.46 -8.86 28.89
N ILE A 117 -9.43 -8.05 27.83
CA ILE A 117 -10.54 -7.16 27.45
C ILE A 117 -10.79 -7.28 25.94
N TRP A 118 -12.06 -7.37 25.55
CA TRP A 118 -12.50 -7.08 24.19
C TRP A 118 -12.96 -5.64 24.10
N PHE A 119 -12.35 -4.87 23.20
CA PHE A 119 -12.83 -3.52 22.88
C PHE A 119 -13.71 -3.58 21.65
N ILE A 120 -14.97 -3.18 21.80
CA ILE A 120 -15.98 -3.16 20.74
C ILE A 120 -16.17 -1.70 20.33
N ILE A 121 -15.77 -1.33 19.13
CA ILE A 121 -15.58 0.05 18.69
C ILE A 121 -16.44 0.32 17.46
N SER A 122 -17.14 1.44 17.44
CA SER A 122 -17.86 1.90 16.24
C SER A 122 -16.91 2.55 15.24
N PRO A 123 -17.17 2.37 13.93
CA PRO A 123 -16.53 3.19 12.92
C PRO A 123 -16.83 4.68 13.17
N PRO A 124 -15.93 5.59 12.78
CA PRO A 124 -16.15 7.03 12.92
C PRO A 124 -17.23 7.53 11.95
N ASP A 125 -17.96 8.56 12.37
CA ASP A 125 -18.98 9.19 11.52
C ASP A 125 -18.40 10.16 10.49
N THR A 126 -17.11 10.48 10.60
CA THR A 126 -16.41 11.46 9.76
C THR A 126 -15.28 10.80 8.99
N LEU A 127 -15.22 11.11 7.70
CA LEU A 127 -14.28 10.51 6.77
C LEU A 127 -12.81 10.75 7.17
N GLY A 128 -12.04 9.67 7.29
CA GLY A 128 -10.61 9.73 7.64
C GLY A 128 -10.28 9.95 9.13
N SER A 129 -11.29 9.95 10.00
CA SER A 129 -11.08 10.00 11.45
C SER A 129 -10.51 8.68 11.98
N ASN A 130 -9.67 8.74 13.02
CA ASN A 130 -9.13 7.54 13.65
C ASN A 130 -10.22 6.82 14.49
N PRO A 131 -10.59 5.56 14.16
CA PRO A 131 -11.57 4.83 14.96
C PRO A 131 -11.13 4.64 16.41
N PHE A 132 -9.83 4.56 16.66
CA PHE A 132 -9.20 4.24 17.94
C PHE A 132 -8.83 5.47 18.79
N SER A 133 -9.31 6.67 18.43
CA SER A 133 -9.03 7.91 19.17
C SER A 133 -9.42 7.82 20.65
N LEU A 134 -8.58 8.39 21.51
CA LEU A 134 -8.83 8.48 22.95
C LEU A 134 -10.05 9.35 23.26
N ARG A 135 -10.21 10.45 22.50
CA ARG A 135 -11.38 11.33 22.64
C ARG A 135 -12.65 10.57 22.32
N ARG A 136 -12.70 9.89 21.17
CA ARG A 136 -13.87 9.05 20.79
C ARG A 136 -14.18 8.00 21.84
N PHE A 137 -13.15 7.34 22.37
CA PHE A 137 -13.31 6.31 23.39
C PHE A 137 -13.98 6.86 24.66
N LEU A 138 -13.64 8.08 25.11
CA LEU A 138 -14.19 8.64 26.35
C LEU A 138 -15.52 9.38 26.19
N THR A 139 -15.85 9.90 25.00
CA THR A 139 -17.09 10.65 24.78
C THR A 139 -18.34 9.80 24.98
N GLU A 140 -19.31 10.36 25.73
CA GLU A 140 -20.69 9.88 25.81
C GLU A 140 -21.62 11.00 25.36
N GLU A 141 -22.52 10.69 24.42
CA GLU A 141 -23.52 11.64 23.93
C GLU A 141 -24.88 11.34 24.55
N VAL A 142 -25.52 12.35 25.14
CA VAL A 142 -26.84 12.18 25.75
C VAL A 142 -27.91 12.70 24.80
N THR A 143 -28.68 11.78 24.23
CA THR A 143 -29.77 12.09 23.30
C THR A 143 -31.04 11.39 23.74
N GLY A 144 -32.15 12.13 23.86
CA GLY A 144 -33.45 11.55 24.24
C GLY A 144 -33.47 10.85 25.61
N GLY A 145 -32.61 11.28 26.54
CA GLY A 145 -32.49 10.66 27.87
C GLY A 145 -31.64 9.37 27.92
N PHE A 146 -31.02 8.99 26.81
CA PHE A 146 -30.12 7.85 26.73
C PHE A 146 -28.68 8.27 26.38
N SER A 147 -27.70 7.63 27.00
CA SER A 147 -26.28 7.79 26.67
C SER A 147 -25.89 6.85 25.52
N TYR A 148 -25.34 7.42 24.45
CA TYR A 148 -24.74 6.74 23.31
C TYR A 148 -23.22 6.89 23.34
N PHE A 149 -22.51 5.95 22.73
CA PHE A 149 -21.05 5.90 22.79
C PHE A 149 -20.42 5.24 21.57
N ASN A 150 -19.12 5.52 21.38
CA ASN A 150 -18.34 5.02 20.24
C ASN A 150 -17.57 3.74 20.52
N ALA A 151 -17.48 3.32 21.79
CA ALA A 151 -16.74 2.13 22.15
C ALA A 151 -17.23 1.54 23.48
N LEU A 152 -17.04 0.23 23.63
CA LEU A 152 -17.22 -0.51 24.87
C LEU A 152 -15.97 -1.33 25.17
N ALA A 153 -15.72 -1.49 26.47
CA ALA A 153 -14.70 -2.38 26.98
C ALA A 153 -15.39 -3.50 27.73
N LEU A 154 -15.15 -4.74 27.30
CA LEU A 154 -15.75 -5.92 27.86
C LEU A 154 -14.67 -6.83 28.46
N PRO A 155 -14.57 -6.92 29.80
CA PRO A 155 -13.67 -7.87 30.43
C PRO A 155 -14.08 -9.31 30.10
N LYS A 156 -13.16 -10.09 29.52
CA LYS A 156 -13.46 -11.46 29.04
C LYS A 156 -13.97 -12.38 30.15
N LEU A 157 -13.45 -12.19 31.37
CA LEU A 157 -13.83 -12.98 32.56
C LEU A 157 -15.30 -12.82 32.95
N LEU A 158 -15.97 -11.75 32.51
CA LEU A 158 -17.37 -11.47 32.86
C LEU A 158 -18.35 -11.93 31.78
N CYS A 159 -17.85 -12.44 30.66
CA CYS A 159 -18.66 -12.79 29.50
C CYS A 159 -19.53 -14.02 29.71
N ASP A 160 -19.20 -14.92 30.63
CA ASP A 160 -20.02 -16.11 30.92
C ASP A 160 -21.18 -15.80 31.89
N ASN A 161 -21.23 -14.61 32.47
CA ASN A 161 -22.29 -14.22 33.41
C ASN A 161 -23.53 -13.68 32.67
N PRO A 162 -24.71 -14.33 32.75
CA PRO A 162 -25.91 -13.92 32.03
C PRO A 162 -26.43 -12.51 32.37
N GLU A 163 -26.28 -12.06 33.62
CA GLU A 163 -26.69 -10.72 34.03
C GLU A 163 -25.80 -9.64 33.41
N VAL A 164 -24.49 -9.91 33.36
CA VAL A 164 -23.52 -9.03 32.69
C VAL A 164 -23.80 -9.02 31.18
N GLN A 165 -24.05 -10.17 30.56
CA GLN A 165 -24.42 -10.23 29.13
C GLN A 165 -25.66 -9.38 28.83
N ALA A 166 -26.69 -9.41 29.68
CA ALA A 166 -27.90 -8.62 29.50
C ALA A 166 -27.64 -7.10 29.59
N VAL A 167 -26.80 -6.67 30.54
CA VAL A 167 -26.36 -5.27 30.66
C VAL A 167 -25.50 -4.87 29.45
N MET A 168 -24.59 -5.74 29.03
CA MET A 168 -23.72 -5.49 27.88
C MET A 168 -24.50 -5.42 26.57
N LEU A 169 -25.51 -6.26 26.38
CA LEU A 169 -26.40 -6.15 25.23
C LEU A 169 -27.15 -4.81 25.20
N LYS A 170 -27.60 -4.29 26.36
CA LYS A 170 -28.18 -2.94 26.43
C LYS A 170 -27.17 -1.87 26.03
N PHE A 171 -25.90 -2.04 26.39
CA PHE A 171 -24.86 -1.11 26.01
C PHE A 171 -24.48 -1.21 24.54
N VAL A 172 -24.26 -2.41 24.01
CA VAL A 172 -23.94 -2.60 22.58
C VAL A 172 -25.06 -2.03 21.70
N ASN A 173 -26.31 -2.11 22.15
CA ASN A 173 -27.44 -1.50 21.45
C ASN A 173 -27.41 0.04 21.39
N ARG A 174 -26.62 0.69 22.25
CA ARG A 174 -26.40 2.13 22.32
C ARG A 174 -25.07 2.57 21.70
N ILE A 175 -24.35 1.65 21.06
CA ILE A 175 -23.25 2.02 20.17
C ILE A 175 -23.85 2.63 18.89
N PHE A 176 -23.37 3.82 18.51
CA PHE A 176 -23.71 4.44 17.23
C PHE A 176 -23.37 3.48 16.08
N SER A 177 -24.36 3.14 15.26
CA SER A 177 -24.18 2.27 14.09
C SER A 177 -24.69 2.96 12.83
N LEU A 178 -23.77 3.27 11.92
CA LEU A 178 -24.02 3.91 10.64
C LEU A 178 -24.37 2.89 9.54
N ASP A 179 -25.39 2.07 9.79
CA ASP A 179 -25.70 0.95 8.89
C ASP A 179 -27.10 0.97 8.29
N ARG A 180 -27.59 2.17 8.01
CA ARG A 180 -28.55 2.34 6.91
C ARG A 180 -27.74 2.74 5.68
N ASN A 181 -27.94 2.03 4.57
CA ASN A 181 -27.57 2.44 3.20
C ASN A 181 -26.20 1.99 2.64
N ILE A 182 -25.69 0.80 2.97
CA ILE A 182 -24.58 0.19 2.20
C ILE A 182 -25.10 -0.72 1.08
N SER A 183 -24.61 -0.51 -0.14
CA SER A 183 -24.96 -1.31 -1.33
C SER A 183 -24.67 -2.81 -1.14
N ASP A 184 -25.58 -3.66 -1.59
CA ASP A 184 -25.43 -5.11 -1.50
C ASP A 184 -24.33 -5.64 -2.44
N GLU A 185 -24.08 -4.96 -3.54
CA GLU A 185 -22.96 -5.24 -4.45
C GLU A 185 -21.62 -5.08 -3.74
N LEU A 186 -21.46 -4.01 -2.95
CA LEU A 186 -20.23 -3.79 -2.18
C LEU A 186 -20.04 -4.85 -1.09
N LYS A 187 -21.12 -5.26 -0.42
CA LYS A 187 -21.06 -6.37 0.56
C LYS A 187 -20.63 -7.68 -0.09
N LYS A 188 -21.19 -8.01 -1.27
CA LYS A 188 -20.80 -9.20 -2.04
C LYS A 188 -19.34 -9.13 -2.45
N TYR A 189 -18.87 -7.96 -2.90
CA TYR A 189 -17.46 -7.75 -3.24
C TYR A 189 -16.53 -7.93 -2.02
N ALA A 190 -16.92 -7.42 -0.85
CA ALA A 190 -16.14 -7.62 0.38
C ALA A 190 -15.98 -9.11 0.76
N ILE A 191 -17.04 -9.90 0.61
CA ILE A 191 -16.99 -11.36 0.83
C ILE A 191 -16.10 -12.04 -0.22
N HIS A 192 -16.19 -11.58 -1.47
CA HIS A 192 -15.37 -12.06 -2.57
C HIS A 192 -13.87 -11.81 -2.35
N LEU A 193 -13.47 -10.61 -1.92
CA LEU A 193 -12.08 -10.26 -1.60
C LEU A 193 -11.44 -11.28 -0.64
N LYS A 194 -12.12 -11.56 0.49
CA LYS A 194 -11.66 -12.53 1.49
C LYS A 194 -11.61 -13.95 0.95
N THR A 195 -12.62 -14.33 0.15
CA THR A 195 -12.69 -15.66 -0.45
C THR A 195 -11.55 -15.89 -1.43
N VAL A 196 -11.28 -14.94 -2.33
CA VAL A 196 -10.18 -15.00 -3.29
C VAL A 196 -8.85 -15.07 -2.57
N LEU A 197 -8.63 -14.21 -1.56
CA LEU A 197 -7.39 -14.21 -0.80
C LEU A 197 -7.11 -15.58 -0.16
N LYS A 198 -8.07 -16.11 0.61
CA LYS A 198 -7.88 -17.32 1.41
C LYS A 198 -7.89 -18.59 0.58
N LYS A 199 -8.81 -18.70 -0.39
CA LYS A 199 -9.05 -19.95 -1.12
C LYS A 199 -8.29 -20.05 -2.44
N GLN A 200 -7.77 -18.94 -2.98
CA GLN A 200 -7.16 -18.94 -4.31
C GLN A 200 -5.75 -18.33 -4.33
N LEU A 201 -5.56 -17.11 -3.80
CA LEU A 201 -4.25 -16.44 -3.80
C LEU A 201 -3.27 -17.07 -2.81
N ALA A 202 -3.70 -17.33 -1.57
CA ALA A 202 -2.83 -17.92 -0.54
C ALA A 202 -2.26 -19.29 -0.94
N PRO A 203 -3.04 -20.23 -1.50
CA PRO A 203 -2.51 -21.50 -2.00
C PRO A 203 -1.38 -21.34 -3.04
N ILE A 204 -1.44 -20.35 -3.94
CA ILE A 204 -0.41 -20.19 -5.00
C ILE A 204 0.97 -19.91 -4.39
N LEU A 205 1.02 -19.03 -3.38
CA LEU A 205 2.28 -18.64 -2.75
C LEU A 205 2.73 -19.61 -1.66
N MET A 206 1.79 -20.22 -0.92
CA MET A 206 2.09 -21.08 0.23
C MET A 206 2.28 -22.56 -0.15
N ASP A 207 2.10 -22.92 -1.41
CA ASP A 207 2.37 -24.28 -1.87
C ASP A 207 3.86 -24.64 -1.68
N SER A 208 4.11 -25.62 -0.80
CA SER A 208 5.46 -26.12 -0.50
C SER A 208 6.09 -26.95 -1.63
N THR A 209 5.35 -27.27 -2.70
CA THR A 209 5.82 -28.11 -3.80
C THR A 209 6.64 -27.32 -4.82
N PHE A 210 7.89 -27.01 -4.49
CA PHE A 210 8.87 -26.68 -5.54
C PHE A 210 9.08 -27.98 -6.33
N ALA A 211 8.53 -28.07 -7.54
CA ALA A 211 8.57 -29.28 -8.34
C ALA A 211 10.01 -29.78 -8.47
N ALA A 212 10.25 -31.05 -8.15
CA ALA A 212 11.54 -31.70 -8.33
C ALA A 212 11.76 -32.10 -9.80
N ASP A 213 11.42 -31.18 -10.73
CA ASP A 213 11.49 -31.38 -12.18
C ASP A 213 12.86 -30.97 -12.77
N GLY A 214 13.80 -30.54 -11.91
CA GLY A 214 15.12 -30.06 -12.31
C GLY A 214 15.11 -28.63 -12.87
N GLY A 215 13.98 -27.92 -12.85
CA GLY A 215 13.89 -26.51 -13.21
C GLY A 215 14.62 -25.61 -12.20
N SER A 216 15.22 -24.52 -12.68
CA SER A 216 15.82 -23.51 -11.80
C SER A 216 14.75 -22.92 -10.87
N ALA A 217 15.00 -22.91 -9.56
CA ALA A 217 14.07 -22.40 -8.55
C ALA A 217 13.52 -21.00 -8.87
N GLU A 218 14.34 -20.14 -9.49
CA GLU A 218 13.97 -18.80 -9.96
C GLU A 218 12.83 -18.82 -10.98
N LYS A 219 12.86 -19.71 -11.97
CA LYS A 219 11.80 -19.87 -12.98
C LYS A 219 10.49 -20.35 -12.36
N ILE A 220 10.56 -21.26 -11.39
CA ILE A 220 9.39 -21.76 -10.67
C ILE A 220 8.74 -20.62 -9.88
N ILE A 221 9.54 -19.83 -9.16
CA ILE A 221 9.08 -18.67 -8.40
C ILE A 221 8.47 -17.61 -9.32
N ALA A 222 9.13 -17.28 -10.43
CA ALA A 222 8.62 -16.33 -11.41
C ALA A 222 7.25 -16.77 -11.96
N ARG A 223 7.11 -18.04 -12.36
CA ARG A 223 5.84 -18.58 -12.85
C ARG A 223 4.72 -18.49 -11.82
N ARG A 224 5.01 -18.84 -10.56
CA ARG A 224 4.02 -18.73 -9.46
C ARG A 224 3.58 -17.28 -9.23
N ILE A 225 4.52 -16.34 -9.26
CA ILE A 225 4.21 -14.91 -9.11
C ILE A 225 3.38 -14.40 -10.27
N ILE A 226 3.69 -14.78 -11.50
CA ILE A 226 2.88 -14.44 -12.68
C ILE A 226 1.45 -14.95 -12.51
N THR A 227 1.27 -16.24 -12.18
CA THR A 227 -0.06 -16.81 -11.95
C THR A 227 -0.82 -16.12 -10.81
N PHE A 228 -0.12 -15.76 -9.74
CA PHE A 228 -0.68 -15.00 -8.63
C PHE A 228 -1.17 -13.60 -9.08
N GLU A 229 -0.34 -12.86 -9.81
CA GLU A 229 -0.68 -11.53 -10.30
C GLU A 229 -1.83 -11.54 -11.31
N GLU A 230 -1.84 -12.52 -12.22
CA GLU A 230 -2.94 -12.73 -13.18
C GLU A 230 -4.26 -12.98 -12.45
N LEU A 231 -4.24 -13.82 -11.41
CA LEU A 231 -5.42 -14.11 -10.61
C LEU A 231 -5.89 -12.90 -9.80
N LEU A 232 -4.97 -12.19 -9.15
CA LEU A 232 -5.26 -10.95 -8.42
C LEU A 232 -5.89 -9.90 -9.35
N THR A 233 -5.31 -9.74 -10.54
CA THR A 233 -5.78 -8.77 -11.53
C THR A 233 -7.18 -9.15 -12.03
N SER A 234 -7.37 -10.39 -12.48
CA SER A 234 -8.63 -10.85 -13.08
C SER A 234 -9.78 -10.97 -12.07
N SER A 235 -9.48 -11.38 -10.83
CA SER A 235 -10.51 -11.66 -9.82
C SER A 235 -10.83 -10.48 -8.92
N VAL A 236 -9.88 -9.56 -8.70
CA VAL A 236 -10.04 -8.45 -7.74
C VAL A 236 -9.95 -7.10 -8.44
N LEU A 237 -8.79 -6.79 -9.04
CA LEU A 237 -8.52 -5.43 -9.52
C LEU A 237 -9.42 -5.03 -10.69
N ARG A 238 -9.71 -5.95 -11.62
CA ARG A 238 -10.58 -5.66 -12.77
C ARG A 238 -12.01 -5.24 -12.39
N GLN A 239 -12.50 -5.67 -11.23
CA GLN A 239 -13.84 -5.30 -10.74
C GLN A 239 -13.83 -3.96 -9.98
N LEU A 240 -12.67 -3.49 -9.55
CA LEU A 240 -12.52 -2.35 -8.66
C LEU A 240 -13.10 -1.04 -9.26
N PRO A 241 -12.90 -0.68 -10.54
CA PRO A 241 -13.51 0.53 -11.11
C PRO A 241 -15.04 0.55 -11.00
N THR A 242 -15.69 -0.60 -11.20
CA THR A 242 -17.14 -0.72 -11.05
C THR A 242 -17.55 -0.54 -9.59
N MET A 243 -16.83 -1.16 -8.65
CA MET A 243 -17.13 -1.02 -7.22
C MET A 243 -16.92 0.42 -6.74
N ILE A 244 -15.88 1.10 -7.20
CA ILE A 244 -15.66 2.53 -6.94
C ILE A 244 -16.84 3.35 -7.46
N SER A 245 -17.31 3.07 -8.69
CA SER A 245 -18.45 3.78 -9.27
C SER A 245 -19.73 3.61 -8.45
N ILE A 246 -19.98 2.42 -7.92
CA ILE A 246 -21.11 2.17 -7.00
C ILE A 246 -20.90 2.94 -5.70
N ALA A 247 -19.68 2.91 -5.16
CA ALA A 247 -19.38 3.54 -3.89
C ALA A 247 -19.49 5.07 -3.92
N LYS A 248 -19.31 5.72 -5.08
CA LYS A 248 -19.48 7.18 -5.23
C LYS A 248 -20.85 7.69 -4.81
N SER A 249 -21.88 6.85 -4.82
CA SER A 249 -23.26 7.24 -4.50
C SER A 249 -23.48 7.64 -3.04
N SER A 250 -22.61 7.25 -2.11
CA SER A 250 -22.78 7.51 -0.67
C SER A 250 -21.44 7.53 0.06
N GLU A 251 -21.22 8.50 0.95
CA GLU A 251 -20.02 8.57 1.79
C GLU A 251 -19.79 7.28 2.60
N PHE A 252 -20.88 6.64 3.06
CA PHE A 252 -20.81 5.36 3.76
C PHE A 252 -20.27 4.23 2.88
N ASP A 253 -20.68 4.19 1.61
CA ASP A 253 -20.20 3.18 0.66
C ASP A 253 -18.73 3.42 0.30
N GLN A 254 -18.30 4.68 0.19
CA GLN A 254 -16.90 5.06 -0.02
C GLN A 254 -16.02 4.56 1.13
N GLU A 255 -16.42 4.82 2.38
CA GLU A 255 -15.72 4.33 3.58
C GLU A 255 -15.68 2.80 3.61
N PHE A 256 -16.81 2.16 3.36
CA PHE A 256 -16.90 0.70 3.38
C PHE A 256 -15.94 0.07 2.37
N LEU A 257 -15.96 0.53 1.11
CA LEU A 257 -15.07 -0.01 0.09
C LEU A 257 -13.60 0.28 0.39
N PHE A 258 -13.29 1.53 0.77
CA PHE A 258 -11.92 1.94 1.09
C PHE A 258 -11.32 1.08 2.20
N HIS A 259 -12.07 0.91 3.29
CA HIS A 259 -11.66 0.14 4.43
C HIS A 259 -11.47 -1.35 4.10
N ARG A 260 -12.40 -1.94 3.33
CA ARG A 260 -12.30 -3.34 2.91
C ARG A 260 -11.08 -3.61 2.03
N LEU A 261 -10.74 -2.67 1.16
CA LEU A 261 -9.55 -2.78 0.33
C LEU A 261 -8.27 -2.63 1.15
N ASN A 262 -8.22 -1.72 2.13
CA ASN A 262 -7.07 -1.60 3.03
C ASN A 262 -6.80 -2.92 3.76
N ILE A 263 -7.83 -3.54 4.34
CA ILE A 263 -7.70 -4.85 5.00
C ILE A 263 -7.17 -5.89 4.00
N PHE A 264 -7.80 -5.98 2.82
CA PHE A 264 -7.40 -6.94 1.79
C PHE A 264 -5.93 -6.77 1.38
N PHE A 265 -5.47 -5.54 1.11
CA PHE A 265 -4.08 -5.29 0.71
C PHE A 265 -3.10 -5.55 1.86
N ASN A 266 -3.46 -5.29 3.12
CA ASN A 266 -2.61 -5.61 4.27
C ASN A 266 -2.45 -7.13 4.46
N GLU A 267 -3.55 -7.88 4.34
CA GLU A 267 -3.49 -9.35 4.40
C GLU A 267 -2.70 -9.92 3.19
N LEU A 268 -2.85 -9.32 2.01
CA LEU A 268 -2.09 -9.67 0.80
C LEU A 268 -0.58 -9.41 0.97
N LEU A 269 -0.20 -8.27 1.53
CA LEU A 269 1.19 -7.93 1.85
C LEU A 269 1.76 -8.88 2.90
N THR A 270 0.98 -9.25 3.91
CA THR A 270 1.37 -10.25 4.92
C THR A 270 1.61 -11.61 4.28
N LEU A 271 0.74 -12.03 3.36
CA LEU A 271 0.89 -13.27 2.59
C LEU A 271 2.20 -13.26 1.78
N ILE A 272 2.48 -12.17 1.06
CA ILE A 272 3.71 -12.03 0.27
C ILE A 272 4.95 -12.02 1.16
N LYS A 273 4.89 -11.33 2.31
CA LYS A 273 5.97 -11.32 3.31
C LYS A 273 6.26 -12.73 3.82
N ASN A 274 5.22 -13.49 4.16
CA ASN A 274 5.35 -14.88 4.59
C ASN A 274 5.97 -15.76 3.49
N PHE A 275 5.59 -15.56 2.23
CA PHE A 275 6.19 -16.27 1.10
C PHE A 275 7.70 -15.97 0.99
N ARG A 276 8.08 -14.70 1.13
CA ARG A 276 9.49 -14.26 1.15
C ARG A 276 10.29 -14.73 2.36
N MET A 277 9.65 -15.26 3.40
CA MET A 277 10.39 -15.92 4.49
C MET A 277 11.03 -17.23 4.03
N HIS A 278 10.50 -17.86 2.97
CA HIS A 278 11.07 -19.06 2.37
C HIS A 278 12.43 -18.77 1.72
N PRO A 279 13.49 -19.58 1.97
CA PRO A 279 14.85 -19.29 1.48
C PRO A 279 14.95 -19.05 -0.02
N LEU A 280 14.24 -19.85 -0.82
CA LEU A 280 14.25 -19.71 -2.29
C LEU A 280 13.61 -18.40 -2.77
N ALA A 281 12.61 -17.88 -2.05
CA ALA A 281 11.86 -16.68 -2.45
C ALA A 281 12.40 -15.38 -1.84
N ARG A 282 13.20 -15.46 -0.77
CA ARG A 282 13.67 -14.30 -0.01
C ARG A 282 14.38 -13.24 -0.84
N HIS A 283 15.26 -13.71 -1.72
CA HIS A 283 16.12 -12.88 -2.58
C HIS A 283 15.72 -12.93 -4.05
N ALA A 284 14.61 -13.61 -4.38
CA ALA A 284 14.10 -13.62 -5.74
C ALA A 284 13.61 -12.22 -6.11
N PHE A 285 14.21 -11.63 -7.15
CA PHE A 285 13.89 -10.29 -7.65
C PHE A 285 12.39 -10.12 -7.90
N VAL A 286 11.77 -11.09 -8.57
CA VAL A 286 10.32 -11.13 -8.84
C VAL A 286 9.46 -11.08 -7.57
N ALA A 287 9.89 -11.72 -6.47
CA ALA A 287 9.14 -11.74 -5.21
C ALA A 287 9.23 -10.39 -4.48
N GLN A 288 10.40 -9.75 -4.56
CA GLN A 288 10.62 -8.40 -4.03
C GLN A 288 9.78 -7.38 -4.81
N HIS A 289 9.79 -7.46 -6.13
CA HIS A 289 9.00 -6.60 -7.01
C HIS A 289 7.49 -6.78 -6.80
N LEU A 290 7.00 -8.01 -6.64
CA LEU A 290 5.58 -8.24 -6.31
C LEU A 290 5.17 -7.45 -5.05
N GLN A 291 5.99 -7.48 -4.01
CA GLN A 291 5.72 -6.74 -2.78
C GLN A 291 5.70 -5.23 -3.02
N LEU A 292 6.66 -4.67 -3.78
CA LEU A 292 6.63 -3.25 -4.15
C LEU A 292 5.36 -2.89 -4.89
N ARG A 293 4.96 -3.69 -5.89
CA ARG A 293 3.81 -3.40 -6.74
C ARG A 293 2.52 -3.38 -5.94
N VAL A 294 2.32 -4.33 -5.04
CA VAL A 294 1.15 -4.36 -4.15
C VAL A 294 1.16 -3.19 -3.18
N LEU A 295 2.31 -2.89 -2.57
CA LEU A 295 2.46 -1.76 -1.64
C LEU A 295 2.23 -0.41 -2.32
N ALA A 296 2.78 -0.25 -3.52
CA ALA A 296 2.60 0.92 -4.37
C ALA A 296 1.14 1.11 -4.77
N PHE A 297 0.45 0.03 -5.13
CA PHE A 297 -0.98 0.09 -5.46
C PHE A 297 -1.78 0.61 -4.27
N ASP A 298 -1.55 0.08 -3.07
CA ASP A 298 -2.22 0.54 -1.85
C ASP A 298 -1.93 2.02 -1.57
N VAL A 299 -0.68 2.47 -1.72
CA VAL A 299 -0.30 3.88 -1.56
C VAL A 299 -0.98 4.77 -2.60
N LEU A 300 -0.98 4.37 -3.88
CA LEU A 300 -1.71 5.06 -4.96
C LEU A 300 -3.19 5.18 -4.62
N PHE A 301 -3.81 4.11 -4.13
CA PHE A 301 -5.21 4.12 -3.75
C PHE A 301 -5.47 5.10 -2.58
N GLN A 302 -4.63 5.08 -1.55
CA GLN A 302 -4.78 5.93 -0.37
C GLN A 302 -4.59 7.41 -0.67
N LYS A 303 -3.53 7.78 -1.40
CA LYS A 303 -3.28 9.21 -1.70
C LYS A 303 -4.29 9.80 -2.67
N ASN A 304 -4.88 8.98 -3.54
CA ASN A 304 -5.91 9.42 -4.46
C ASN A 304 -7.32 9.23 -3.92
N ARG A 305 -7.52 8.78 -2.69
CA ARG A 305 -8.83 8.49 -2.09
C ARG A 305 -9.88 9.56 -2.41
N LYS A 306 -9.56 10.83 -2.17
CA LYS A 306 -10.49 11.96 -2.41
C LYS A 306 -10.89 12.06 -3.89
N VAL A 307 -9.94 11.90 -4.80
CA VAL A 307 -10.16 11.98 -6.25
C VAL A 307 -10.89 10.74 -6.77
N ILE A 308 -10.53 9.56 -6.25
CA ILE A 308 -11.13 8.28 -6.60
C ILE A 308 -12.62 8.28 -6.30
N PHE A 309 -13.02 8.81 -5.14
CA PHE A 309 -14.40 8.83 -4.67
C PHE A 309 -15.14 10.14 -4.96
N ASP A 310 -14.52 11.08 -5.67
CA ASP A 310 -15.17 12.32 -6.09
C ASP A 310 -16.32 12.00 -7.06
N PRO A 311 -17.58 12.34 -6.74
CA PRO A 311 -18.73 12.08 -7.61
C PRO A 311 -18.71 12.93 -8.89
N THR A 312 -17.94 14.02 -8.94
CA THR A 312 -17.81 14.89 -10.11
C THR A 312 -16.84 14.35 -11.15
N ILE A 313 -15.90 13.49 -10.74
CA ILE A 313 -14.90 12.88 -11.61
C ILE A 313 -15.44 11.54 -12.10
N ASN A 314 -15.55 11.35 -13.41
CA ASN A 314 -15.94 10.04 -13.95
C ASN A 314 -14.74 9.09 -14.05
N SER A 315 -15.00 7.80 -14.28
CA SER A 315 -13.94 6.78 -14.34
C SER A 315 -12.92 7.00 -15.45
N GLN A 316 -13.31 7.63 -16.56
CA GLN A 316 -12.43 7.90 -17.69
C GLN A 316 -11.48 9.07 -17.39
N GLU A 317 -11.98 10.14 -16.77
CA GLU A 317 -11.16 11.27 -16.34
C GLU A 317 -10.15 10.86 -15.25
N LEU A 318 -10.57 10.03 -14.30
CA LEU A 318 -9.66 9.47 -13.30
C LEU A 318 -8.57 8.62 -13.95
N LYS A 319 -8.94 7.80 -14.94
CA LYS A 319 -7.99 6.99 -15.71
C LYS A 319 -6.97 7.90 -16.38
N GLU A 320 -7.40 8.90 -17.15
CA GLU A 320 -6.51 9.84 -17.85
C GLU A 320 -5.53 10.54 -16.90
N LYS A 321 -6.02 11.03 -15.76
CA LYS A 321 -5.18 11.65 -14.72
C LYS A 321 -4.09 10.71 -14.18
N LEU A 322 -4.43 9.45 -13.94
CA LEU A 322 -3.49 8.45 -13.42
C LEU A 322 -2.57 7.89 -14.51
N SER A 323 -2.99 7.89 -15.77
CA SER A 323 -2.23 7.35 -16.90
C SER A 323 -1.17 8.31 -17.43
N GLN A 324 -1.34 9.63 -17.25
CA GLN A 324 -0.48 10.65 -17.88
C GLN A 324 1.01 10.48 -17.55
N ALA A 325 1.35 10.10 -16.32
CA ALA A 325 2.74 9.89 -15.92
C ALA A 325 3.40 8.78 -16.74
N MET A 326 2.69 7.67 -16.93
CA MET A 326 3.22 6.53 -17.67
C MET A 326 3.35 6.82 -19.17
N ILE A 327 2.42 7.60 -19.74
CA ILE A 327 2.50 8.05 -21.13
C ILE A 327 3.76 8.90 -21.34
N GLU A 328 4.05 9.86 -20.47
CA GLU A 328 5.25 10.71 -20.60
C GLU A 328 6.55 9.93 -20.39
N VAL A 329 6.58 9.01 -19.42
CA VAL A 329 7.75 8.14 -19.19
C VAL A 329 8.00 7.24 -20.40
N ARG A 330 6.95 6.65 -20.98
CA ARG A 330 7.05 5.82 -22.18
C ARG A 330 7.58 6.61 -23.37
N ASN A 331 7.02 7.80 -23.64
CA ASN A 331 7.49 8.65 -24.74
C ASN A 331 8.96 9.03 -24.58
N SER A 332 9.37 9.40 -23.35
CA SER A 332 10.77 9.75 -23.04
C SER A 332 11.70 8.55 -23.22
N TYR A 333 11.21 7.34 -22.89
CA TYR A 333 11.96 6.11 -23.07
C TYR A 333 12.11 5.74 -24.55
N GLU A 334 11.03 5.81 -25.33
CA GLU A 334 11.05 5.51 -26.77
C GLU A 334 11.95 6.49 -27.53
N GLU A 335 11.86 7.78 -27.23
CA GLU A 335 12.78 8.80 -27.76
C GLU A 335 14.24 8.50 -27.38
N GLY A 336 14.47 8.18 -26.10
CA GLY A 336 15.79 7.79 -25.61
C GLY A 336 16.34 6.58 -26.36
N MET A 337 15.55 5.52 -26.53
CA MET A 337 15.98 4.31 -27.23
C MET A 337 16.28 4.56 -28.72
N ASN A 338 15.52 5.44 -29.38
CA ASN A 338 15.79 5.84 -30.76
C ASN A 338 17.13 6.59 -30.86
N ASN A 339 17.35 7.57 -29.98
CA ASN A 339 18.62 8.30 -29.91
C ASN A 339 19.80 7.37 -29.60
N MET A 340 19.60 6.40 -28.71
CA MET A 340 20.58 5.38 -28.36
C MET A 340 20.97 4.54 -29.58
N ALA A 341 20.00 4.08 -30.37
CA ALA A 341 20.25 3.32 -31.59
C ALA A 341 21.00 4.14 -32.65
N GLU A 342 20.70 5.44 -32.78
CA GLU A 342 21.44 6.35 -33.67
C GLU A 342 22.90 6.52 -33.22
N LEU A 343 23.13 6.71 -31.91
CA LEU A 343 24.48 6.80 -31.35
C LEU A 343 25.28 5.51 -31.57
N GLU A 344 24.67 4.33 -31.38
CA GLU A 344 25.33 3.06 -31.63
C GLU A 344 25.74 2.87 -33.09
N LYS A 345 24.89 3.31 -34.03
CA LYS A 345 25.22 3.32 -35.45
C LYS A 345 26.40 4.24 -35.75
N LEU A 346 26.41 5.46 -35.20
CA LEU A 346 27.53 6.38 -35.35
C LEU A 346 28.83 5.82 -34.75
N ILE A 347 28.76 5.17 -33.59
CA ILE A 347 29.92 4.51 -32.96
C ILE A 347 30.45 3.39 -33.86
N ALA A 348 29.57 2.58 -34.46
CA ALA A 348 29.96 1.52 -35.37
C ALA A 348 30.63 2.07 -36.64
N ASP A 349 30.11 3.18 -37.19
CA ASP A 349 30.69 3.85 -38.35
C ASP A 349 32.09 4.40 -38.07
N VAL A 350 32.29 5.05 -36.91
CA VAL A 350 33.61 5.56 -36.48
C VAL A 350 34.61 4.41 -36.27
N LYS A 351 34.21 3.33 -35.58
CA LYS A 351 35.07 2.14 -35.40
C LYS A 351 35.45 1.50 -36.73
N THR A 352 34.52 1.43 -37.68
CA THR A 352 34.77 0.88 -39.02
C THR A 352 35.75 1.76 -39.79
N TYR A 353 35.64 3.08 -39.68
CA TYR A 353 36.59 4.02 -40.25
C TYR A 353 37.99 3.84 -39.65
N ASP A 354 38.12 3.79 -38.33
CA ASP A 354 39.40 3.63 -37.64
C ASP A 354 40.08 2.30 -37.98
N ASN A 355 39.32 1.21 -38.04
CA ASN A 355 39.80 -0.11 -38.45
C ASN A 355 40.30 -0.11 -39.90
N LYS A 356 39.60 0.55 -40.83
CA LYS A 356 40.03 0.66 -42.23
C LYS A 356 41.23 1.59 -42.41
N LYS A 357 41.34 2.64 -41.60
CA LYS A 357 42.49 3.55 -41.59
C LYS A 357 43.76 2.85 -41.11
N SER A 358 43.63 1.95 -40.15
CA SER A 358 44.73 1.17 -39.58
C SER A 358 45.10 -0.07 -40.41
N SER A 359 44.15 -0.74 -41.08
CA SER A 359 44.39 -2.02 -41.80
C SER A 359 44.26 -1.97 -43.34
N GLY A 360 43.76 -0.88 -43.95
CA GLY A 360 43.42 -0.82 -45.38
C GLY A 360 44.55 -0.37 -46.34
N ASN A 361 44.50 -0.84 -47.59
CA ASN A 361 45.35 -0.39 -48.70
C ASN A 361 45.20 1.12 -48.98
N PHE A 362 46.22 1.76 -49.57
CA PHE A 362 46.31 3.21 -49.79
C PHE A 362 45.04 3.84 -50.43
N PHE A 363 44.40 3.14 -51.38
CA PHE A 363 43.14 3.57 -52.01
C PHE A 363 41.91 3.46 -51.09
N ALA A 364 41.88 2.51 -50.16
CA ALA A 364 40.83 2.40 -49.14
C ALA A 364 40.90 3.54 -48.12
N LYS A 365 42.06 4.17 -47.94
CA LYS A 365 42.26 5.33 -47.05
C LYS A 365 41.80 6.66 -47.67
N LEU A 366 41.64 6.71 -49.00
CA LEU A 366 41.32 7.94 -49.77
C LEU A 366 39.82 8.12 -50.06
N GLY A 367 39.00 7.08 -49.89
CA GLY A 367 37.59 7.06 -50.31
C GLY A 367 36.54 7.27 -49.20
N PHE A 368 36.93 7.46 -47.94
CA PHE A 368 35.98 7.64 -46.83
C PHE A 368 36.05 9.06 -46.28
N GLY A 369 34.90 9.74 -46.24
CA GLY A 369 34.75 11.00 -45.53
C GLY A 369 35.11 10.83 -44.05
N LYS A 370 35.87 11.77 -43.50
CA LYS A 370 36.23 11.76 -42.08
C LYS A 370 34.95 11.79 -41.23
N PRO A 371 34.83 10.95 -40.18
CA PRO A 371 33.68 11.01 -39.29
C PRO A 371 33.51 12.40 -38.68
N LYS A 372 32.26 12.82 -38.50
CA LYS A 372 31.92 14.13 -37.93
C LYS A 372 32.20 14.22 -36.42
N TYR A 373 32.16 13.08 -35.73
CA TYR A 373 32.30 12.97 -34.28
C TYR A 373 33.41 11.96 -33.92
N THR A 374 33.98 12.14 -32.73
CA THR A 374 34.94 11.21 -32.09
C THR A 374 34.21 10.14 -31.27
N ILE A 375 34.92 9.06 -30.92
CA ILE A 375 34.35 8.00 -30.06
C ILE A 375 34.05 8.55 -28.66
N GLU A 376 34.89 9.44 -28.14
CA GLU A 376 34.73 10.07 -26.84
C GLU A 376 33.47 10.94 -26.79
N GLU A 377 33.25 11.80 -27.79
CA GLU A 377 32.03 12.63 -27.90
C GLU A 377 30.76 11.77 -27.95
N LEU A 378 30.79 10.65 -28.69
CA LEU A 378 29.64 9.74 -28.78
C LEU A 378 29.37 8.97 -27.47
N LYS A 379 30.42 8.65 -26.70
CA LYS A 379 30.29 8.04 -25.36
C LYS A 379 29.74 9.04 -24.34
N GLU A 380 30.18 10.29 -24.41
CA GLU A 380 29.64 11.37 -23.58
C GLU A 380 28.17 11.62 -23.88
N ALA A 381 27.79 11.70 -25.16
CA ALA A 381 26.39 11.79 -25.57
C ALA A 381 25.52 10.62 -25.06
N LYS A 382 26.07 9.40 -25.02
CA LYS A 382 25.41 8.23 -24.41
C LYS A 382 25.20 8.42 -22.90
N LYS A 383 26.21 8.93 -22.19
CA LYS A 383 26.12 9.22 -20.75
C LYS A 383 25.08 10.31 -20.47
N ASP A 384 25.08 11.37 -21.28
CA ASP A 384 24.12 12.47 -21.17
C ASP A 384 22.68 12.00 -21.41
N LEU A 385 22.47 11.09 -22.36
CA LEU A 385 21.16 10.48 -22.62
C LEU A 385 20.65 9.68 -21.41
N ASN A 386 21.52 8.86 -20.82
CA ASN A 386 21.21 8.12 -19.59
C ASN A 386 20.88 9.07 -18.42
N GLU A 387 21.69 10.11 -18.20
CA GLU A 387 21.44 11.09 -17.14
C GLU A 387 20.14 11.87 -17.37
N THR A 388 19.84 12.22 -18.63
CA THR A 388 18.60 12.92 -18.98
C THR A 388 17.38 12.10 -18.60
N PHE A 389 17.32 10.83 -19.03
CA PHE A 389 16.19 9.96 -18.69
C PHE A 389 16.10 9.71 -17.18
N PHE A 390 17.22 9.52 -16.51
CA PHE A 390 17.28 9.35 -15.06
C PHE A 390 16.64 10.54 -14.33
N VAL A 391 17.05 11.76 -14.68
CA VAL A 391 16.52 13.01 -14.11
C VAL A 391 15.04 13.18 -14.48
N ASP A 392 14.63 12.77 -15.67
CA ASP A 392 13.23 12.83 -16.10
C ASP A 392 12.31 11.97 -15.25
N ILE A 393 12.69 10.74 -14.89
CA ILE A 393 11.90 9.92 -13.95
C ILE A 393 11.71 10.64 -12.61
N ILE A 394 12.78 11.23 -12.06
CA ILE A 394 12.72 11.98 -10.79
C ILE A 394 11.81 13.21 -10.94
N ARG A 395 11.90 13.93 -12.05
CA ARG A 395 11.06 15.09 -12.35
C ARG A 395 9.60 14.71 -12.51
N HIS A 396 9.31 13.60 -13.19
CA HIS A 396 7.97 13.06 -13.35
C HIS A 396 7.38 12.63 -12.01
N ALA A 397 8.15 11.99 -11.13
CA ALA A 397 7.68 11.64 -9.79
C ALA A 397 7.26 12.88 -8.97
N LYS A 398 7.99 13.99 -9.12
CA LYS A 398 7.64 15.28 -8.49
C LYS A 398 6.42 15.96 -9.12
N LYS A 399 6.28 15.87 -10.45
CA LYS A 399 5.17 16.45 -11.23
C LYS A 399 3.87 15.67 -11.02
N TYR A 400 3.94 14.35 -11.02
CA TYR A 400 2.82 13.43 -11.02
C TYR A 400 2.67 12.67 -9.70
N LYS A 401 2.66 13.40 -8.58
CA LYS A 401 2.56 12.82 -7.23
C LYS A 401 1.34 11.92 -7.03
N GLN A 402 0.29 12.10 -7.81
CA GLN A 402 -0.92 11.26 -7.77
C GLN A 402 -0.76 9.94 -8.53
N ALA A 403 0.05 9.90 -9.59
CA ALA A 403 0.21 8.74 -10.45
C ALA A 403 1.50 7.96 -10.21
N MET A 404 2.48 8.54 -9.52
CA MET A 404 3.77 7.91 -9.23
C MET A 404 4.03 7.83 -7.74
N VAL A 405 4.64 6.74 -7.28
CA VAL A 405 5.06 6.54 -5.88
C VAL A 405 6.57 6.42 -5.82
N TYR A 406 7.23 7.25 -5.03
CA TYR A 406 8.62 7.00 -4.64
C TYR A 406 8.61 6.02 -3.45
N MET A 407 8.95 4.75 -3.70
CA MET A 407 8.71 3.66 -2.76
C MET A 407 9.41 3.86 -1.41
N GLU A 408 10.71 4.14 -1.45
CA GLU A 408 11.52 4.30 -0.24
C GLU A 408 11.08 5.50 0.61
N TYR A 409 10.44 6.51 0.00
CA TYR A 409 9.99 7.72 0.67
C TYR A 409 8.54 7.62 1.16
N GLU A 410 7.65 7.05 0.35
CA GLU A 410 6.21 7.01 0.65
C GLU A 410 5.81 5.77 1.47
N THR A 411 6.68 4.77 1.59
CA THR A 411 6.33 3.47 2.19
C THR A 411 7.27 2.97 3.28
N ASP A 412 8.42 3.63 3.48
CA ASP A 412 9.54 3.18 4.32
C ASP A 412 10.05 1.76 4.01
N PHE A 413 9.59 1.15 2.91
CA PHE A 413 10.00 -0.17 2.50
C PHE A 413 11.21 -0.06 1.59
N GLU A 414 12.26 -0.78 1.97
CA GLU A 414 13.51 -0.84 1.25
C GLU A 414 13.83 -2.28 0.89
N ILE A 415 14.07 -2.51 -0.40
CA ILE A 415 14.59 -3.79 -0.89
C ILE A 415 16.11 -3.80 -0.92
N ASN A 416 16.69 -2.73 -1.46
CA ASN A 416 18.12 -2.59 -1.68
C ASN A 416 18.52 -1.11 -1.50
N GLU A 417 19.63 -0.87 -0.79
CA GLU A 417 20.21 0.46 -0.60
C GLU A 417 20.84 1.03 -1.88
N ASP A 418 21.21 0.16 -2.82
CA ASP A 418 21.84 0.57 -4.08
C ASP A 418 20.85 1.13 -5.12
N TYR A 419 19.54 1.03 -4.87
CA TYR A 419 18.49 1.43 -5.81
C TYR A 419 17.36 2.21 -5.13
N ARG A 420 16.79 3.16 -5.88
CA ARG A 420 15.51 3.79 -5.60
C ARG A 420 14.46 3.28 -6.58
N HIS A 421 13.23 3.09 -6.08
CA HIS A 421 12.16 2.52 -6.87
C HIS A 421 11.03 3.54 -7.05
N TYR A 422 10.61 3.71 -8.30
CA TYR A 422 9.45 4.52 -8.66
C TYR A 422 8.36 3.61 -9.18
N ALA A 423 7.23 3.58 -8.49
CA ALA A 423 6.04 2.91 -9.00
C ALA A 423 5.20 3.88 -9.85
N ILE A 424 4.66 3.41 -10.97
CA ILE A 424 3.85 4.23 -11.88
C ILE A 424 2.51 3.54 -12.12
N ALA A 425 1.42 4.28 -11.93
CA ALA A 425 0.07 3.79 -12.23
C ALA A 425 -0.04 3.34 -13.70
N ASN A 426 -0.79 2.27 -13.92
CA ASN A 426 -0.92 1.66 -15.23
C ASN A 426 -1.78 2.52 -16.19
N GLU A 427 -1.33 2.74 -17.43
CA GLU A 427 -2.02 3.64 -18.35
C GLU A 427 -3.31 3.07 -18.95
N SER A 428 -3.35 1.77 -19.23
CA SER A 428 -4.46 1.13 -19.95
C SER A 428 -5.55 0.64 -18.99
N GLN A 429 -5.16 0.30 -17.77
CA GLN A 429 -6.04 -0.32 -16.77
C GLN A 429 -6.09 0.44 -15.45
N SER A 430 -5.26 1.47 -15.20
CA SER A 430 -5.29 2.29 -13.97
C SER A 430 -5.39 1.43 -12.70
N LEU A 431 -6.40 1.66 -11.84
CA LEU A 431 -6.67 0.87 -10.63
C LEU A 431 -7.09 -0.60 -10.91
N ALA A 432 -7.30 -0.99 -12.16
CA ALA A 432 -7.61 -2.37 -12.53
C ALA A 432 -6.36 -3.26 -12.71
N ARG A 433 -5.14 -2.73 -12.53
CA ARG A 433 -3.90 -3.51 -12.57
C ARG A 433 -2.86 -2.94 -11.60
N LEU A 434 -1.94 -3.79 -11.13
CA LEU A 434 -0.81 -3.35 -10.32
C LEU A 434 0.11 -2.38 -11.08
N PRO A 435 0.67 -1.35 -10.41
CA PRO A 435 1.55 -0.36 -11.03
C PRO A 435 2.84 -1.00 -11.56
N TYR A 436 3.52 -0.31 -12.45
CA TYR A 436 4.87 -0.66 -12.90
C TYR A 436 5.91 -0.20 -11.89
N ILE A 437 7.07 -0.84 -11.85
CA ILE A 437 8.22 -0.41 -11.04
C ILE A 437 9.37 -0.09 -11.98
N ILE A 438 9.99 1.07 -11.78
CA ILE A 438 11.28 1.44 -12.37
C ILE A 438 12.29 1.50 -11.23
N ALA A 439 13.35 0.69 -11.32
CA ALA A 439 14.48 0.75 -10.41
C ALA A 439 15.57 1.65 -11.01
N LEU A 440 15.99 2.68 -10.26
CA LEU A 440 17.12 3.51 -10.64
C LEU A 440 18.25 3.29 -9.64
N PRO A 441 19.49 3.05 -10.09
CA PRO A 441 20.61 2.95 -9.17
C PRO A 441 20.85 4.28 -8.45
N GLU A 442 21.31 4.24 -7.22
CA GLU A 442 21.73 5.44 -6.49
C GLU A 442 23.01 6.03 -7.09
N ASP A 443 23.93 5.16 -7.55
CA ASP A 443 25.06 5.53 -8.39
C ASP A 443 24.59 5.75 -9.84
N ARG A 444 24.44 7.01 -10.23
CA ARG A 444 23.93 7.42 -11.56
C ARG A 444 24.80 6.90 -12.70
N GLU A 445 26.10 6.69 -12.46
CA GLU A 445 27.00 6.20 -13.50
C GLU A 445 26.72 4.74 -13.89
N ARG A 446 26.01 4.00 -13.03
CA ARG A 446 25.57 2.62 -13.29
C ARG A 446 24.27 2.54 -14.09
N PHE A 447 23.57 3.66 -14.26
CA PHE A 447 22.30 3.65 -14.98
C PHE A 447 22.53 3.49 -16.49
N SER A 448 21.76 2.60 -17.11
CA SER A 448 21.73 2.37 -18.56
C SER A 448 20.29 2.28 -19.01
N LEU A 449 19.87 3.12 -19.96
CA LEU A 449 18.52 3.08 -20.51
C LEU A 449 18.17 1.69 -21.07
N GLU A 450 19.13 1.03 -21.69
CA GLU A 450 18.96 -0.30 -22.30
C GLU A 450 18.67 -1.38 -21.26
N SER A 451 19.16 -1.21 -20.02
CA SER A 451 18.99 -2.20 -18.95
C SER A 451 17.55 -2.27 -18.43
N LEU A 452 16.73 -1.24 -18.70
CA LEU A 452 15.31 -1.25 -18.35
C LEU A 452 14.51 -2.31 -19.11
N LYS A 453 15.00 -2.78 -20.27
CA LYS A 453 14.37 -3.89 -21.02
C LYS A 453 14.48 -5.23 -20.31
N ASP A 454 15.51 -5.39 -19.48
CA ASP A 454 15.81 -6.65 -18.80
C ASP A 454 15.12 -6.76 -17.43
N ASP A 455 14.49 -5.68 -16.95
CA ASP A 455 13.60 -5.75 -15.81
C ASP A 455 12.42 -6.65 -16.16
N VAL A 456 12.18 -7.69 -15.36
CA VAL A 456 11.23 -8.80 -15.58
C VAL A 456 9.78 -8.35 -15.88
N TYR A 457 9.47 -7.06 -15.74
CA TYR A 457 8.16 -6.47 -16.01
C TYR A 457 8.13 -5.56 -17.25
N TRP A 458 9.24 -5.43 -17.99
CA TRP A 458 9.29 -4.62 -19.21
C TRP A 458 8.49 -5.24 -20.36
N GLU A 459 8.36 -6.57 -20.41
CA GLU A 459 7.45 -7.26 -21.36
C GLU A 459 5.98 -6.82 -21.20
N ILE A 460 5.60 -6.25 -20.05
CA ILE A 460 4.26 -5.69 -19.85
C ILE A 460 4.09 -4.34 -20.58
N PHE A 461 5.18 -3.59 -20.83
CA PHE A 461 5.12 -2.36 -21.65
C PHE A 461 4.95 -2.67 -23.14
N ASP A 462 5.52 -3.77 -23.61
CA ASP A 462 5.45 -4.23 -25.01
C ASP A 462 4.16 -5.02 -25.34
N GLN A 463 3.56 -5.73 -24.36
CA GLN A 463 2.39 -6.60 -24.59
C GLN A 463 1.01 -5.93 -24.49
N ILE A 464 0.92 -4.60 -24.50
CA ILE A 464 -0.38 -3.88 -24.39
C ILE A 464 -1.29 -4.04 -25.63
N TYR A 465 -0.89 -4.80 -26.66
CA TYR A 465 -1.71 -4.99 -27.87
C TYR A 465 -2.56 -6.27 -27.94
N ASN A 466 -2.56 -7.19 -26.96
CA ASN A 466 -3.26 -8.49 -27.14
C ASN A 466 -4.08 -9.05 -25.96
N VAL A 467 -4.57 -8.23 -25.01
CA VAL A 467 -5.66 -8.67 -24.09
C VAL A 467 -6.71 -7.58 -23.87
#